data_AF-A0A328YL18-F1
#
_entry.id   AF-A0A328YL18-F1
#
_cell.length_a   1.000
_cell.length_b   1.000
_cell.length_c   1.000
_cell.angle_alpha   90.00
_cell.angle_beta   90.00
_cell.angle_gamma   90.00
#
_symmetry.space_group_name_H-M   'P 1'
#
loop_
_entity.id
_entity.type
_entity.pdbx_description
1 polymer ?
#
loop_
_entity_poly.entity_id
_entity_poly.type
_entity_poly.pdbx_seq_one_letter_code
_entity_poly.pdbx_strand_id
1 'polypeptide(L)'
;MSFQELYSNLQECERDQIFLLSGDTISNDLKNHLSAINDTIFDLSHKVFLASKKENIYWSYCSTETYFKNYDNRLNEFLNNDFNEIHNEIEFIESEINILKNSERNFSNTNYHPDLIYPIRKKIKLLENKMETLNPSNVEKLIDYSDTSCGEKIIFLHQVGVLDYLKKLSPFNLSINKLAEYLSAITGENATTLQSYINPIFSPTSGQKNNPLNSNPAVKKVSKKLADMGFSANKTN
;
A
#
# COMPACT_ATOMS: atom_id res chain seq x y z
N MET A 1 18.25 7.76 -33.84
CA MET A 1 16.81 8.06 -33.86
C MET A 1 16.34 8.10 -32.42
N SER A 2 15.70 9.18 -32.03
CA SER A 2 15.14 9.38 -30.67
C SER A 2 13.93 8.49 -30.44
N PHE A 3 13.50 8.35 -29.18
CA PHE A 3 12.22 7.71 -28.87
C PHE A 3 11.06 8.32 -29.68
N GLN A 4 10.97 9.65 -29.74
CA GLN A 4 9.85 10.34 -30.36
C GLN A 4 9.72 10.05 -31.85
N GLU A 5 10.85 10.04 -32.57
CA GLU A 5 10.90 9.70 -34.00
C GLU A 5 10.50 8.23 -34.22
N LEU A 6 11.05 7.31 -33.45
CA LEU A 6 10.74 5.88 -33.56
C LEU A 6 9.27 5.59 -33.23
N TYR A 7 8.74 6.24 -32.20
CA TYR A 7 7.36 6.05 -31.75
C TYR A 7 6.36 6.61 -32.76
N SER A 8 6.67 7.77 -33.36
CA SER A 8 5.85 8.35 -34.43
C SER A 8 5.77 7.43 -35.65
N ASN A 9 6.89 6.85 -36.06
CA ASN A 9 6.94 5.89 -37.17
C ASN A 9 6.16 4.61 -36.85
N LEU A 10 6.26 4.10 -35.61
CA LEU A 10 5.48 2.94 -35.17
C LEU A 10 3.98 3.22 -35.29
N GLN A 11 3.52 4.36 -34.78
CA GLN A 11 2.10 4.76 -34.85
C GLN A 11 1.60 4.95 -36.29
N GLU A 12 2.47 5.38 -37.21
CA GLU A 12 2.13 5.47 -38.63
C GLU A 12 1.89 4.09 -39.23
N CYS A 13 2.81 3.14 -39.01
CA CYS A 13 2.64 1.77 -39.47
C CYS A 13 1.39 1.09 -38.87
N GLU A 14 1.05 1.36 -37.61
CA GLU A 14 -0.18 0.86 -36.98
C GLU A 14 -1.44 1.39 -37.67
N ARG A 15 -1.47 2.68 -38.01
CA ARG A 15 -2.59 3.28 -38.75
C ARG A 15 -2.74 2.66 -40.14
N ASP A 16 -1.64 2.46 -40.84
CA ASP A 16 -1.64 1.83 -42.17
C ASP A 16 -2.13 0.38 -42.09
N GLN A 17 -1.69 -0.37 -41.09
CA GLN A 17 -2.17 -1.73 -40.83
C GLN A 17 -3.69 -1.76 -40.60
N ILE A 18 -4.21 -0.89 -39.73
CA ILE A 18 -5.65 -0.80 -39.45
C ILE A 18 -6.43 -0.47 -40.73
N PHE A 19 -5.94 0.48 -41.52
CA PHE A 19 -6.57 0.86 -42.79
C PHE A 19 -6.65 -0.32 -43.75
N LEU A 20 -5.56 -1.07 -43.92
CA LEU A 20 -5.52 -2.24 -44.80
C LEU A 20 -6.41 -3.39 -44.33
N LEU A 21 -6.54 -3.57 -43.01
CA LEU A 21 -7.41 -4.59 -42.43
C LEU A 21 -8.90 -4.23 -42.50
N SER A 22 -9.24 -2.95 -42.72
CA SER A 22 -10.63 -2.47 -42.82
C SER A 22 -11.28 -2.65 -44.20
N GLY A 23 -10.52 -3.09 -45.21
CA GLY A 23 -11.01 -3.27 -46.58
C GLY A 23 -11.74 -4.61 -46.82
N ASP A 24 -12.85 -4.59 -47.55
CA ASP A 24 -13.74 -5.74 -47.80
C ASP A 24 -13.15 -6.86 -48.68
N THR A 25 -11.98 -6.67 -49.31
CA THR A 25 -11.33 -7.72 -50.12
C THR A 25 -9.81 -7.52 -50.21
N ILE A 26 -9.04 -8.42 -49.59
CA ILE A 26 -7.57 -8.35 -49.60
C ILE A 26 -7.03 -9.06 -50.85
N SER A 27 -6.63 -8.29 -51.85
CA SER A 27 -5.86 -8.78 -53.01
C SER A 27 -4.51 -9.36 -52.57
N ASN A 28 -3.87 -10.18 -53.40
CA ASN A 28 -2.53 -10.70 -53.07
C ASN A 28 -1.48 -9.60 -52.88
N ASP A 29 -1.61 -8.48 -53.59
CA ASP A 29 -0.74 -7.31 -53.44
C ASP A 29 -0.93 -6.65 -52.06
N LEU A 30 -2.18 -6.51 -51.61
CA LEU A 30 -2.50 -6.02 -50.28
C LEU A 30 -2.00 -6.95 -49.17
N LYS A 31 -2.01 -8.28 -49.38
CA LYS A 31 -1.43 -9.25 -48.42
C LYS A 31 0.09 -9.07 -48.27
N ASN A 32 0.79 -8.88 -49.39
CA ASN A 32 2.24 -8.65 -49.37
C ASN A 32 2.58 -7.34 -48.67
N HIS A 33 1.80 -6.29 -48.93
CA HIS A 33 1.99 -4.99 -48.28
C HIS A 33 1.71 -5.06 -46.77
N LEU A 34 0.64 -5.74 -46.36
CA LEU A 34 0.33 -5.99 -44.95
C LEU A 34 1.43 -6.77 -44.24
N SER A 35 2.00 -7.79 -44.90
CA SER A 35 3.13 -8.55 -44.35
C SER A 35 4.35 -7.65 -44.11
N ALA A 36 4.69 -6.79 -45.06
CA ALA A 36 5.82 -5.86 -44.92
C ALA A 36 5.60 -4.84 -43.79
N ILE A 37 4.36 -4.37 -43.61
CA ILE A 37 3.99 -3.49 -42.49
C ILE A 37 4.13 -4.23 -41.16
N ASN A 38 3.68 -5.49 -41.07
CA ASN A 38 3.80 -6.29 -39.86
C ASN A 38 5.28 -6.50 -39.46
N ASP A 39 6.15 -6.81 -40.43
CA ASP A 39 7.59 -6.94 -40.18
C ASP A 39 8.20 -5.61 -39.70
N THR A 40 7.73 -4.49 -40.25
CA THR A 40 8.18 -3.15 -39.84
C THR A 40 7.72 -2.80 -38.43
N ILE A 41 6.47 -3.12 -38.06
CA ILE A 41 5.93 -2.94 -36.70
C ILE A 41 6.72 -3.79 -35.70
N PHE A 42 7.04 -5.05 -36.07
CA PHE A 42 7.85 -5.94 -35.25
C PHE A 42 9.20 -5.29 -34.90
N ASP A 43 9.93 -4.80 -35.91
CA ASP A 43 11.23 -4.16 -35.71
C ASP A 43 11.14 -2.82 -34.96
N LEU A 44 10.18 -1.97 -35.32
CA LEU A 44 10.03 -0.64 -34.71
C LEU A 44 9.60 -0.75 -33.25
N SER A 45 8.67 -1.64 -32.90
CA SER A 45 8.23 -1.82 -31.51
C SER A 45 9.39 -2.17 -30.58
N HIS A 46 10.32 -3.01 -31.03
CA HIS A 46 11.54 -3.32 -30.27
C HIS A 46 12.49 -2.12 -30.17
N LYS A 47 12.69 -1.37 -31.26
CA LYS A 47 13.52 -0.15 -31.24
C LYS A 47 12.95 0.92 -30.30
N VAL A 48 11.63 1.14 -30.33
CA VAL A 48 10.91 2.04 -29.41
C VAL A 48 11.10 1.58 -27.97
N PHE A 49 10.97 0.28 -27.70
CA PHE A 49 11.22 -0.28 -26.37
C PHE A 49 12.63 0.03 -25.85
N LEU A 50 13.65 -0.19 -26.67
CA LEU A 50 15.05 0.09 -26.31
C LEU A 50 15.31 1.59 -26.14
N ALA A 51 14.75 2.43 -27.01
CA ALA A 51 14.87 3.89 -26.92
C ALA A 51 14.20 4.44 -25.65
N SER A 52 12.97 4.02 -25.36
CA SER A 52 12.24 4.35 -24.12
C SER A 52 13.06 3.97 -22.88
N LYS A 53 13.69 2.79 -22.88
CA LYS A 53 14.55 2.37 -21.78
C LYS A 53 15.76 3.29 -21.61
N LYS A 54 16.44 3.62 -22.71
CA LYS A 54 17.63 4.49 -22.73
C LYS A 54 17.31 5.91 -22.28
N GLU A 55 16.19 6.46 -22.74
CA GLU A 55 15.79 7.86 -22.51
C GLU A 55 14.90 8.02 -21.27
N ASN A 56 14.58 6.91 -20.59
CA ASN A 56 13.68 6.85 -19.43
C ASN A 56 12.26 7.40 -19.69
N ILE A 57 11.77 7.23 -20.91
CA ILE A 57 10.45 7.73 -21.32
C ILE A 57 9.39 6.65 -21.09
N TYR A 58 8.34 7.00 -20.35
CA TYR A 58 7.19 6.11 -20.16
C TYR A 58 6.35 6.00 -21.44
N TRP A 59 5.93 4.77 -21.74
CA TRP A 59 4.84 4.43 -22.67
C TRP A 59 4.29 3.04 -22.28
N SER A 60 3.12 2.65 -22.80
CA SER A 60 2.39 1.44 -22.35
C SER A 60 3.25 0.16 -22.37
N TYR A 61 4.15 0.04 -23.35
CA TYR A 61 5.02 -1.13 -23.55
C TYR A 61 6.45 -0.94 -23.04
N CYS A 62 6.73 0.13 -22.28
CA CYS A 62 8.07 0.36 -21.72
C CYS A 62 8.54 -0.76 -20.78
N SER A 63 9.86 -0.79 -20.55
CA SER A 63 10.49 -1.71 -19.60
C SER A 63 9.93 -1.53 -18.19
N THR A 64 9.94 -2.59 -17.38
CA THR A 64 9.51 -2.53 -15.98
C THR A 64 10.27 -1.46 -15.19
N GLU A 65 11.56 -1.30 -15.45
CA GLU A 65 12.39 -0.28 -14.79
C GLU A 65 11.92 1.14 -15.13
N THR A 66 11.75 1.44 -16.42
CA THR A 66 11.25 2.74 -16.91
C THR A 66 9.86 3.05 -16.35
N TYR A 67 8.98 2.04 -16.29
CA TYR A 67 7.64 2.17 -15.74
C TYR A 67 7.66 2.66 -14.29
N PHE A 68 8.47 2.01 -13.44
CA PHE A 68 8.52 2.34 -12.01
C PHE A 68 9.33 3.60 -11.70
N LYS A 69 10.35 3.95 -12.51
CA LYS A 69 11.04 5.25 -12.40
C LYS A 69 10.10 6.44 -12.63
N ASN A 70 9.04 6.24 -13.41
CA ASN A 70 8.04 7.27 -13.70
C ASN A 70 6.76 7.11 -12.86
N TYR A 71 6.69 6.15 -11.94
CA TYR A 71 5.47 5.82 -11.20
C TYR A 71 4.96 7.01 -10.38
N ASP A 72 5.81 7.63 -9.56
CA ASP A 72 5.40 8.70 -8.65
C ASP A 72 4.88 9.93 -9.42
N ASN A 73 5.51 10.25 -10.56
CA ASN A 73 5.03 11.34 -11.43
C ASN A 73 3.63 11.04 -11.98
N ARG A 74 3.40 9.82 -12.49
CA ARG A 74 2.08 9.43 -13.02
C ARG A 74 1.03 9.35 -11.91
N LEU A 75 1.40 8.88 -10.72
CA LEU A 75 0.51 8.89 -9.55
C LEU A 75 0.13 10.32 -9.19
N ASN A 76 1.09 11.23 -9.10
CA ASN A 76 0.82 12.64 -8.79
C ASN A 76 -0.05 13.30 -9.87
N GLU A 77 0.17 13.00 -11.15
CA GLU A 77 -0.71 13.47 -12.23
C GLU A 77 -2.14 12.93 -12.07
N PHE A 78 -2.29 11.64 -11.76
CA PHE A 78 -3.60 11.01 -11.51
C PHE A 78 -4.33 11.64 -10.32
N LEU A 79 -3.64 11.85 -9.20
CA LEU A 79 -4.22 12.41 -7.97
C LEU A 79 -4.65 13.88 -8.13
N ASN A 80 -4.05 14.63 -9.06
CA ASN A 80 -4.33 16.05 -9.27
C ASN A 80 -5.23 16.31 -10.50
N ASN A 81 -5.75 15.25 -11.14
CA ASN A 81 -6.46 15.38 -12.42
C ASN A 81 -7.91 15.88 -12.26
N ASP A 82 -8.53 15.69 -11.08
CA ASP A 82 -9.85 16.23 -10.74
C ASP A 82 -9.83 16.84 -9.34
N PHE A 83 -10.18 18.12 -9.22
CA PHE A 83 -10.28 18.81 -7.93
C PHE A 83 -11.54 18.42 -7.13
N ASN A 84 -12.48 17.71 -7.75
CA ASN A 84 -13.77 17.36 -7.14
C ASN A 84 -13.82 15.94 -6.57
N GLU A 85 -12.84 15.08 -6.89
CA GLU A 85 -12.75 13.70 -6.40
C GLU A 85 -11.42 13.46 -5.67
N ILE A 86 -11.48 12.91 -4.46
CA ILE A 86 -10.28 12.51 -3.72
C ILE A 86 -9.87 11.13 -4.25
N HIS A 87 -8.99 11.13 -5.24
CA HIS A 87 -8.36 9.90 -5.70
C HIS A 87 -7.31 9.39 -4.70
N ASN A 88 -7.05 8.09 -4.72
CA ASN A 88 -6.01 7.47 -3.91
C ASN A 88 -5.12 6.55 -4.76
N GLU A 89 -4.01 6.10 -4.16
CA GLU A 89 -3.03 5.25 -4.86
C GLU A 89 -3.60 3.88 -5.24
N ILE A 90 -4.59 3.36 -4.51
CA ILE A 90 -5.22 2.07 -4.85
C ILE A 90 -6.01 2.21 -6.16
N GLU A 91 -6.81 3.26 -6.31
CA GLU A 91 -7.54 3.55 -7.54
C GLU A 91 -6.59 3.73 -8.74
N PHE A 92 -5.46 4.42 -8.54
CA PHE A 92 -4.42 4.53 -9.55
C PHE A 92 -3.89 3.16 -9.97
N ILE A 93 -3.49 2.33 -9.00
CA ILE A 93 -2.95 0.98 -9.27
C ILE A 93 -3.99 0.10 -9.97
N GLU A 94 -5.25 0.14 -9.57
CA GLU A 94 -6.34 -0.61 -10.21
C GLU A 94 -6.51 -0.20 -11.67
N SER A 95 -6.49 1.11 -11.95
CA SER A 95 -6.57 1.63 -13.31
C SER A 95 -5.39 1.17 -14.17
N GLU A 96 -4.17 1.23 -13.64
CA GLU A 96 -2.95 0.81 -14.32
C GLU A 96 -2.94 -0.71 -14.60
N ILE A 97 -3.37 -1.52 -13.63
CA ILE A 97 -3.52 -2.98 -13.80
C ILE A 97 -4.53 -3.29 -14.92
N ASN A 98 -5.66 -2.58 -14.97
CA ASN A 98 -6.66 -2.77 -16.01
C ASN A 98 -6.13 -2.43 -17.41
N ILE A 99 -5.41 -1.31 -17.55
CA ILE A 99 -4.75 -0.92 -18.80
C ILE A 99 -3.75 -2.01 -19.24
N LEU A 100 -2.89 -2.45 -18.33
CA LEU A 100 -1.87 -3.45 -18.63
C LEU A 100 -2.47 -4.83 -18.97
N LYS A 101 -3.52 -5.27 -18.26
CA LYS A 101 -4.25 -6.51 -18.57
C LYS A 101 -4.92 -6.43 -19.94
N ASN A 102 -5.45 -5.27 -20.33
CA ASN A 102 -5.99 -5.07 -21.67
C ASN A 102 -4.89 -5.15 -22.74
N SER A 103 -3.73 -4.52 -22.51
CA SER A 103 -2.57 -4.64 -23.41
C SER A 103 -2.05 -6.08 -23.52
N GLU A 104 -2.03 -6.85 -22.42
CA GLU A 104 -1.64 -8.25 -22.43
C GLU A 104 -2.60 -9.11 -23.27
N ARG A 105 -3.91 -8.97 -23.04
CA ARG A 105 -4.94 -9.75 -23.77
C ARG A 105 -4.90 -9.51 -25.27
N ASN A 106 -4.65 -8.27 -25.68
CA ASN A 106 -4.65 -7.87 -27.08
C ASN A 106 -3.26 -7.95 -27.73
N PHE A 107 -2.22 -8.37 -26.99
CA PHE A 107 -0.84 -8.33 -27.46
C PHE A 107 -0.64 -9.09 -28.77
N SER A 108 -1.26 -10.27 -28.91
CA SER A 108 -1.19 -11.09 -30.13
C SER A 108 -1.69 -10.39 -31.39
N ASN A 109 -2.49 -9.34 -31.24
CA ASN A 109 -3.09 -8.62 -32.36
C ASN A 109 -2.21 -7.43 -32.85
N THR A 110 -1.12 -7.12 -32.14
CA THR A 110 -0.31 -5.91 -32.38
C THR A 110 0.86 -6.10 -33.33
N ASN A 111 1.23 -7.34 -33.67
CA ASN A 111 2.49 -7.66 -34.38
C ASN A 111 3.77 -7.14 -33.69
N TYR A 112 3.69 -6.76 -32.41
CA TYR A 112 4.85 -6.28 -31.65
C TYR A 112 5.85 -7.40 -31.37
N HIS A 113 7.10 -7.00 -31.17
CA HIS A 113 8.17 -7.91 -30.80
C HIS A 113 7.84 -8.63 -29.47
N PRO A 114 7.96 -9.97 -29.39
CA PRO A 114 7.46 -10.76 -28.26
C PRO A 114 8.10 -10.39 -26.92
N ASP A 115 9.32 -9.88 -26.91
CA ASP A 115 10.00 -9.44 -25.68
C ASP A 115 9.23 -8.37 -24.88
N LEU A 116 8.30 -7.64 -25.53
CA LEU A 116 7.49 -6.61 -24.86
C LEU A 116 6.41 -7.20 -23.93
N ILE A 117 6.02 -8.48 -24.10
CA ILE A 117 4.97 -9.08 -23.26
C ILE A 117 5.45 -9.36 -21.83
N TYR A 118 6.74 -9.71 -21.67
CA TYR A 118 7.28 -10.07 -20.37
C TYR A 118 7.30 -8.87 -19.40
N PRO A 119 7.76 -7.66 -19.80
CA PRO A 119 7.64 -6.46 -18.99
C PRO A 119 6.20 -6.16 -18.57
N ILE A 120 5.20 -6.35 -19.44
CA ILE A 120 3.77 -6.14 -19.10
C ILE A 120 3.36 -7.05 -17.94
N ARG A 121 3.57 -8.36 -18.10
CA ARG A 121 3.27 -9.36 -17.05
C ARG A 121 3.96 -9.05 -15.73
N LYS A 122 5.24 -8.66 -15.80
CA LYS A 122 6.03 -8.31 -14.62
C LYS A 122 5.49 -7.06 -13.93
N LYS A 123 5.07 -6.04 -14.69
CA LYS A 123 4.44 -4.82 -14.16
C LYS A 123 3.13 -5.16 -13.43
N ILE A 124 2.25 -5.95 -14.05
CA ILE A 124 0.99 -6.41 -13.42
C ILE A 124 1.28 -7.07 -12.08
N LYS A 125 2.18 -8.07 -12.04
CA LYS A 125 2.51 -8.79 -10.80
C LYS A 125 3.06 -7.86 -9.70
N LEU A 126 3.92 -6.91 -10.07
CA LEU A 126 4.50 -5.97 -9.10
C LEU A 126 3.45 -5.00 -8.56
N LEU A 127 2.52 -4.56 -9.40
CA LEU A 127 1.40 -3.71 -8.98
C LEU A 127 0.40 -4.47 -8.11
N GLU A 128 0.07 -5.73 -8.44
CA GLU A 128 -0.77 -6.59 -7.60
C GLU A 128 -0.14 -6.78 -6.21
N ASN A 129 1.16 -7.08 -6.13
CA ASN A 129 1.87 -7.14 -4.86
C ASN A 129 1.83 -5.80 -4.10
N LYS A 130 2.01 -4.67 -4.81
CA LYS A 130 1.94 -3.34 -4.19
C LYS A 130 0.54 -3.06 -3.65
N MET A 131 -0.49 -3.43 -4.40
CA MET A 131 -1.88 -3.33 -3.98
C MET A 131 -2.15 -4.19 -2.74
N GLU A 132 -1.60 -5.41 -2.65
CA GLU A 132 -1.66 -6.23 -1.43
C GLU A 132 -0.96 -5.58 -0.23
N THR A 133 0.12 -4.84 -0.44
CA THR A 133 0.77 -4.09 0.65
C THR A 133 -0.01 -2.83 1.08
N LEU A 134 -0.77 -2.23 0.16
CA LEU A 134 -1.57 -1.02 0.39
C LEU A 134 -2.98 -1.31 0.88
N ASN A 135 -3.52 -2.49 0.54
CA ASN A 135 -4.73 -3.06 1.11
C ASN A 135 -4.32 -4.01 2.23
N PRO A 136 -4.28 -3.58 3.50
CA PRO A 136 -4.12 -4.47 4.65
C PRO A 136 -5.34 -5.41 4.84
N SER A 137 -6.06 -5.74 3.77
CA SER A 137 -7.19 -6.68 3.70
C SER A 137 -6.77 -8.14 3.86
N ASN A 138 -5.67 -8.42 4.54
CA ASN A 138 -5.76 -9.43 5.59
C ASN A 138 -6.62 -8.78 6.67
N VAL A 139 -7.96 -8.90 6.54
CA VAL A 139 -8.94 -8.43 7.52
C VAL A 139 -8.28 -8.46 8.89
N GLU A 140 -7.94 -7.29 9.45
CA GLU A 140 -7.58 -7.20 10.86
C GLU A 140 -8.80 -7.82 11.54
N LYS A 141 -8.68 -9.07 11.95
CA LYS A 141 -9.72 -9.70 12.74
C LYS A 141 -9.85 -8.75 13.91
N LEU A 142 -11.04 -8.18 14.11
CA LEU A 142 -11.31 -7.43 15.32
C LEU A 142 -11.09 -8.40 16.48
N ILE A 143 -9.93 -8.32 17.11
CA ILE A 143 -9.59 -9.17 18.25
C ILE A 143 -10.22 -8.49 19.45
N ASP A 144 -11.28 -9.09 19.96
CA ASP A 144 -11.89 -8.63 21.19
C ASP A 144 -10.99 -8.96 22.38
N TYR A 145 -10.56 -7.92 23.09
CA TYR A 145 -9.79 -8.02 24.33
C TYR A 145 -10.60 -7.56 25.56
N SER A 146 -11.93 -7.51 25.44
CA SER A 146 -12.85 -7.18 26.54
C SER A 146 -12.73 -8.13 27.74
N ASP A 147 -12.20 -9.34 27.52
CA ASP A 147 -11.92 -10.36 28.53
C ASP A 147 -10.69 -10.08 29.43
N THR A 148 -9.98 -8.98 29.18
CA THR A 148 -8.79 -8.62 29.94
C THR A 148 -9.09 -8.29 31.40
N SER A 149 -8.23 -8.76 32.29
CA SER A 149 -8.35 -8.47 33.74
C SER A 149 -8.07 -7.00 34.04
N CYS A 150 -8.57 -6.49 35.18
CA CYS A 150 -8.27 -5.14 35.66
C CYS A 150 -6.76 -4.83 35.66
N GLY A 151 -5.92 -5.76 36.13
CA GLY A 151 -4.46 -5.61 36.10
C GLY A 151 -3.90 -5.48 34.68
N GLU A 152 -4.37 -6.29 33.72
CA GLU A 152 -3.96 -6.19 32.31
C GLU A 152 -4.39 -4.86 31.69
N LYS A 153 -5.59 -4.36 31.98
CA LYS A 153 -6.06 -3.03 31.53
C LYS A 153 -5.13 -1.92 32.01
N ILE A 154 -4.69 -1.97 33.27
CA ILE A 154 -3.72 -1.00 33.80
C ILE A 154 -2.36 -1.12 33.10
N ILE A 155 -1.87 -2.34 32.84
CA ILE A 155 -0.62 -2.55 32.08
C ILE A 155 -0.74 -1.98 30.66
N PHE A 156 -1.87 -2.21 29.97
CA PHE A 156 -2.14 -1.62 28.66
C PHE A 156 -2.00 -0.10 28.69
N LEU A 157 -2.72 0.56 29.62
CA LEU A 157 -2.71 2.01 29.78
C LEU A 157 -1.32 2.56 30.11
N HIS A 158 -0.55 1.85 30.94
CA HIS A 158 0.80 2.24 31.30
C HIS A 158 1.79 2.08 30.13
N GLN A 159 1.81 0.92 29.47
CA GLN A 159 2.79 0.64 28.41
C GLN A 159 2.64 1.55 27.19
N VAL A 160 1.43 2.02 26.89
CA VAL A 160 1.19 2.99 25.81
C VAL A 160 1.28 4.46 26.26
N GLY A 161 1.62 4.72 27.53
CA GLY A 161 1.82 6.06 28.09
C GLY A 161 0.55 6.84 28.44
N VAL A 162 -0.64 6.26 28.30
CA VAL A 162 -1.91 6.91 28.66
C VAL A 162 -1.97 7.17 30.16
N LEU A 163 -1.55 6.21 30.98
CA LEU A 163 -1.61 6.35 32.44
C LEU A 163 -0.67 7.46 32.93
N ASP A 164 0.53 7.55 32.36
CA ASP A 164 1.51 8.60 32.67
C ASP A 164 1.03 9.98 32.21
N TYR A 165 0.38 10.03 31.03
CA TYR A 165 -0.22 11.25 30.52
C TYR A 165 -1.33 11.75 31.46
N LEU A 166 -2.30 10.89 31.80
CA LEU A 166 -3.40 11.24 32.71
C LEU A 166 -2.88 11.70 34.07
N LYS A 167 -1.83 11.07 34.60
CA LYS A 167 -1.24 11.43 35.89
C LYS A 167 -0.65 12.85 35.91
N LYS A 168 -0.36 13.47 34.77
CA LYS A 168 0.12 14.85 34.68
C LYS A 168 -1.00 15.89 34.76
N LEU A 169 -2.25 15.50 34.55
CA LEU A 169 -3.41 16.39 34.51
C LEU A 169 -4.00 16.63 35.90
N SER A 170 -4.51 17.83 36.17
CA SER A 170 -5.32 18.11 37.37
C SER A 170 -6.76 17.61 37.17
N PRO A 171 -7.41 16.97 38.16
CA PRO A 171 -6.96 16.74 39.54
C PRO A 171 -6.18 15.42 39.77
N PHE A 172 -5.86 14.67 38.71
CA PHE A 172 -5.24 13.34 38.81
C PHE A 172 -3.79 13.36 39.30
N ASN A 173 -3.06 14.44 39.01
CA ASN A 173 -1.73 14.70 39.52
C ASN A 173 -1.70 14.78 41.05
N LEU A 174 -2.79 15.21 41.70
CA LEU A 174 -2.91 15.33 43.14
C LEU A 174 -3.60 14.13 43.81
N SER A 175 -4.47 13.42 43.09
CA SER A 175 -5.29 12.36 43.69
C SER A 175 -5.36 11.10 42.82
N ILE A 176 -4.75 10.01 43.31
CA ILE A 176 -4.90 8.68 42.71
C ILE A 176 -6.35 8.20 42.78
N ASN A 177 -7.10 8.58 43.82
CA ASN A 177 -8.51 8.23 43.94
C ASN A 177 -9.34 8.87 42.81
N LYS A 178 -9.04 10.13 42.44
CA LYS A 178 -9.72 10.79 41.30
C LYS A 178 -9.35 10.19 39.96
N LEU A 179 -8.09 9.75 39.79
CA LEU A 179 -7.68 9.02 38.60
C LEU A 179 -8.38 7.66 38.50
N ALA A 180 -8.52 6.94 39.62
CA ALA A 180 -9.24 5.66 39.66
C ALA A 180 -10.75 5.82 39.43
N GLU A 181 -11.37 6.88 39.96
CA GLU A 181 -12.76 7.24 39.68
C GLU A 181 -12.97 7.50 38.18
N TYR A 182 -12.09 8.27 37.54
CA TYR A 182 -12.13 8.51 36.09
C TYR A 182 -11.96 7.21 35.28
N LEU A 183 -10.96 6.40 35.62
CA LEU A 183 -10.71 5.14 34.91
C LEU A 183 -11.82 4.11 35.14
N SER A 184 -12.58 4.18 36.23
CA SER A 184 -13.74 3.30 36.45
C SER A 184 -14.83 3.54 35.39
N ALA A 185 -15.06 4.79 35.01
CA ALA A 185 -16.02 5.15 33.95
C ALA A 185 -15.58 4.66 32.56
N ILE A 186 -14.27 4.53 32.32
CA ILE A 186 -13.72 4.08 31.03
C ILE A 186 -13.65 2.55 30.95
N THR A 187 -13.19 1.91 32.03
CA THR A 187 -12.82 0.48 32.02
C THR A 187 -13.95 -0.45 32.47
N GLY A 188 -14.99 0.11 33.10
CA GLY A 188 -16.06 -0.64 33.77
C GLY A 188 -15.63 -1.31 35.08
N GLU A 189 -14.38 -1.12 35.52
CA GLU A 189 -13.84 -1.72 36.74
C GLU A 189 -14.18 -0.91 37.99
N ASN A 190 -14.18 -1.56 39.15
CA ASN A 190 -14.42 -0.86 40.43
C ASN A 190 -13.28 0.12 40.74
N ALA A 191 -13.63 1.36 41.12
CA ALA A 191 -12.65 2.40 41.45
C ALA A 191 -11.69 2.00 42.59
N THR A 192 -12.15 1.26 43.61
CA THR A 192 -11.27 0.80 44.71
C THR A 192 -10.25 -0.24 44.23
N THR A 193 -10.66 -1.12 43.31
CA THR A 193 -9.77 -2.10 42.67
C THR A 193 -8.72 -1.38 41.83
N LEU A 194 -9.14 -0.46 40.94
CA LEU A 194 -8.24 0.34 40.10
C LEU A 194 -7.23 1.12 40.95
N GLN A 195 -7.70 1.78 42.02
CA GLN A 195 -6.85 2.52 42.95
C GLN A 195 -5.73 1.64 43.51
N SER A 196 -6.04 0.40 43.88
CA SER A 196 -5.08 -0.55 44.46
C SER A 196 -4.00 -1.00 43.48
N TYR A 197 -4.29 -1.00 42.17
CA TYR A 197 -3.33 -1.30 41.11
C TYR A 197 -2.51 -0.07 40.70
N ILE A 198 -3.13 1.11 40.64
CA ILE A 198 -2.49 2.35 40.16
C ILE A 198 -1.55 2.92 41.22
N ASN A 199 -1.97 2.93 42.49
CA ASN A 199 -1.18 3.52 43.56
C ASN A 199 0.26 2.97 43.66
N PRO A 200 0.52 1.65 43.64
CA PRO A 200 1.89 1.13 43.72
C PRO A 200 2.77 1.45 42.51
N ILE A 201 2.21 1.85 41.36
CA ILE A 201 2.98 2.31 40.18
C ILE A 201 3.60 3.69 40.45
N PHE A 202 2.82 4.61 41.02
CA PHE A 202 3.26 5.99 41.28
C PHE A 202 3.80 6.23 42.69
N SER A 203 3.55 5.31 43.62
CA SER A 203 3.94 5.40 45.03
C SER A 203 4.75 4.15 45.42
N PRO A 204 6.05 4.09 45.10
CA PRO A 204 6.89 2.90 45.28
C PRO A 204 7.01 2.41 46.74
N THR A 205 6.70 3.26 47.71
CA THR A 205 6.71 2.94 49.16
C THR A 205 5.45 2.23 49.66
N SER A 206 4.40 2.09 48.83
CA SER A 206 3.11 1.55 49.26
C SER A 206 2.69 0.31 48.45
N GLY A 207 2.23 -0.74 49.14
CA GLY A 207 1.37 -1.79 48.56
C GLY A 207 1.87 -2.54 47.33
N GLN A 208 3.18 -2.77 47.18
CA GLN A 208 3.79 -3.37 45.98
C GLN A 208 3.30 -4.77 45.60
N LYS A 209 2.64 -5.48 46.53
CA LYS A 209 1.98 -6.76 46.27
C LYS A 209 0.97 -6.69 45.12
N ASN A 210 0.29 -5.54 44.98
CA ASN A 210 -0.74 -5.33 43.96
C ASN A 210 -0.22 -4.57 42.72
N ASN A 211 1.09 -4.31 42.63
CA ASN A 211 1.64 -3.63 41.46
C ASN A 211 1.48 -4.55 40.23
N PRO A 212 0.68 -4.16 39.22
CA PRO A 212 0.46 -5.03 38.06
C PRO A 212 1.71 -5.17 37.20
N LEU A 213 2.66 -4.24 37.28
CA LEU A 213 3.94 -4.29 36.57
C LEU A 213 4.91 -5.32 37.16
N ASN A 214 4.69 -5.79 38.41
CA ASN A 214 5.48 -6.86 39.01
C ASN A 214 5.05 -8.26 38.52
N SER A 215 3.89 -8.36 37.85
CA SER A 215 3.39 -9.62 37.30
C SER A 215 4.02 -9.90 35.94
N ASN A 216 5.20 -10.53 35.94
CA ASN A 216 5.91 -10.93 34.72
C ASN A 216 5.03 -11.63 33.66
N PRO A 217 4.11 -12.56 34.02
CA PRO A 217 3.23 -13.19 33.04
C PRO A 217 2.24 -12.22 32.40
N ALA A 218 1.60 -11.36 33.20
CA ALA A 218 0.62 -10.40 32.69
C ALA A 218 1.29 -9.34 31.80
N VAL A 219 2.46 -8.84 32.22
CA VAL A 219 3.24 -7.87 31.43
C VAL A 219 3.65 -8.45 30.08
N LYS A 220 4.16 -9.70 30.05
CA LYS A 220 4.50 -10.37 28.77
C LYS A 220 3.29 -10.59 27.88
N LYS A 221 2.14 -10.97 28.45
CA LYS A 221 0.89 -11.17 27.70
C LYS A 221 0.42 -9.86 27.07
N VAL A 222 0.38 -8.76 27.81
CA VAL A 222 -0.02 -7.45 27.29
C VAL A 222 0.99 -6.95 26.26
N SER A 223 2.30 -7.08 26.52
CA SER A 223 3.35 -6.68 25.57
C SER A 223 3.22 -7.43 24.25
N LYS A 224 2.89 -8.72 24.28
CA LYS A 224 2.61 -9.51 23.07
C LYS A 224 1.39 -8.97 22.33
N LYS A 225 0.26 -8.75 23.04
CA LYS A 225 -0.96 -8.19 22.43
C LYS A 225 -0.70 -6.82 21.79
N LEU A 226 0.07 -5.95 22.44
CA LEU A 226 0.48 -4.66 21.91
C LEU A 226 1.37 -4.80 20.66
N ALA A 227 2.34 -5.72 20.69
CA ALA A 227 3.17 -6.01 19.52
C ALA A 227 2.34 -6.56 18.34
N ASP A 228 1.33 -7.39 18.63
CA ASP A 228 0.38 -7.89 17.62
C ASP A 228 -0.46 -6.74 17.01
N MET A 229 -0.67 -5.63 17.73
CA MET A 229 -1.28 -4.38 17.24
C MET A 229 -0.28 -3.42 16.56
N GLY A 230 0.99 -3.79 16.41
CA GLY A 230 2.03 -2.93 15.83
C GLY A 230 2.67 -1.93 16.80
N PHE A 231 2.35 -1.97 18.10
CA PHE A 231 3.09 -1.19 19.10
C PHE A 231 4.47 -1.80 19.32
N SER A 232 5.50 -1.12 18.84
CA SER A 232 6.88 -1.37 19.26
C SER A 232 7.17 -0.50 20.48
N ALA A 233 7.64 -1.12 21.56
CA ALA A 233 8.09 -0.39 22.73
C ALA A 233 9.28 0.49 22.31
N ASN A 234 9.02 1.77 22.06
CA ASN A 234 10.08 2.76 22.12
C ASN A 234 10.64 2.66 23.54
N LYS A 235 11.90 2.25 23.65
CA LYS A 235 12.66 2.41 24.89
C LYS A 235 12.66 3.91 25.19
N THR A 236 11.72 4.37 26.00
CA THR A 236 11.80 5.67 26.62
C THR A 236 13.03 5.67 27.51
N ASN A 237 13.96 6.58 27.20
CA ASN A 237 15.15 6.88 28.00
C ASN A 237 14.79 7.25 29.43
#